data_AF-A0A7S1ACJ2-F1
#
_entry.id   AF-A0A7S1ACJ2-F1
#
_cell.length_a   1.000
_cell.length_b   1.000
_cell.length_c   1.000
_cell.angle_alpha   90.00
_cell.angle_beta   90.00
_cell.angle_gamma   90.00
#
_symmetry.space_group_name_H-M   'P 1'
#
loop_
_entity.id
_entity.type
_entity.pdbx_description
1 polymer ?
#
loop_
_entity_poly.entity_id
_entity_poly.type
_entity_poly.pdbx_seq_one_letter_code
_entity_poly.pdbx_strand_id
1 'polypeptide(L)'
;LKPFGLKCLFQAFDIDTKFHEMSYIGGDPFGEESKPSSEPPTLIFGLFIAVLFICMPVWSAITLLTDDILSYFIIWWPLIVILTCGALMLALFALFLCCLWCGGHRMHSGQPSLNILALFVMLYAALIVAMSYPLSEQAYTIKQEVRYSCGGGRHTHFLYEEYLRLSQLRSDPDCMTSTSVSDCSGFNPTKEGAMLEKFETELSCSGYCSQFIGLNLSLAPVPFAFGDSLQLRNPDQSLAIYPPTLFSQNNWTASCSGMSMRNVVAYLGDISDETFWEGVVLFLIISIAGCVAFTNIISLSGSRTRLQNKGGSYGYGAISGPNAMRSEPMPNTIL
;
A
#
# COMPACT_ATOMS: atom_id res chain seq x y z
N LEU A 1 -28.36 5.61 -22.35
CA LEU A 1 -27.72 4.76 -21.32
C LEU A 1 -28.53 4.88 -20.03
N LYS A 2 -29.11 3.79 -19.52
CA LYS A 2 -29.84 3.77 -18.25
C LYS A 2 -28.86 3.41 -17.11
N PRO A 3 -28.87 4.11 -15.96
CA PRO A 3 -28.03 3.76 -14.83
C PRO A 3 -28.66 2.58 -14.08
N PHE A 4 -28.12 1.38 -14.27
CA PHE A 4 -28.62 0.15 -13.64
C PHE A 4 -27.93 -0.19 -12.31
N GLY A 5 -27.01 0.65 -11.81
CA GLY A 5 -26.16 0.29 -10.66
C GLY A 5 -26.48 0.96 -9.31
N LEU A 6 -27.25 2.05 -9.27
CA LEU A 6 -27.37 2.84 -8.03
C LEU A 6 -28.50 2.42 -7.07
N LYS A 7 -29.44 1.57 -7.51
CA LYS A 7 -30.60 1.19 -6.68
C LYS A 7 -30.25 0.23 -5.53
N CYS A 8 -29.25 -0.64 -5.70
CA CYS A 8 -28.82 -1.53 -4.62
C CYS A 8 -28.09 -0.78 -3.49
N LEU A 9 -27.33 0.27 -3.83
CA LEU A 9 -26.61 1.08 -2.85
C LEU A 9 -27.53 1.87 -1.92
N PHE A 10 -28.71 2.30 -2.41
CA PHE A 10 -29.69 3.04 -1.60
C PHE A 10 -30.62 2.13 -0.77
N GLN A 11 -30.85 0.87 -1.17
CA GLN A 11 -31.68 -0.06 -0.41
C GLN A 11 -30.99 -0.64 0.83
N ALA A 12 -29.66 -0.53 0.95
CA ALA A 12 -28.92 -1.02 2.11
C ALA A 12 -29.08 -0.13 3.37
N PHE A 13 -29.54 1.13 3.23
CA PHE A 13 -29.73 2.06 4.34
C PHE A 13 -31.16 2.09 4.91
N ASP A 14 -32.09 1.32 4.33
CA ASP A 14 -33.51 1.28 4.74
C ASP A 14 -33.87 -0.07 5.40
N ILE A 15 -33.02 -0.49 6.35
CA ILE A 15 -33.16 -1.75 7.10
C ILE A 15 -33.48 -1.41 8.54
N ASP A 16 -34.73 -1.03 8.84
CA ASP A 16 -35.18 -1.05 10.25
C ASP A 16 -36.64 -1.44 10.51
N THR A 17 -37.45 -1.82 9.50
CA THR A 17 -38.90 -1.98 9.77
C THR A 17 -39.66 -3.12 9.09
N LYS A 18 -39.03 -4.07 8.38
CA LYS A 18 -39.79 -5.11 7.64
C LYS A 18 -39.47 -6.57 7.94
N PHE A 19 -38.87 -6.89 9.08
CA PHE A 19 -38.54 -8.28 9.43
C PHE A 19 -39.68 -9.09 10.08
N HIS A 20 -40.88 -8.52 10.27
CA HIS A 20 -41.91 -9.16 11.11
C HIS A 20 -43.06 -9.89 10.40
N GLU A 21 -43.09 -10.00 9.06
CA GLU A 21 -44.31 -10.44 8.38
C GLU A 21 -44.16 -11.46 7.23
N MET A 22 -43.21 -12.41 7.31
CA MET A 22 -43.17 -13.55 6.37
C MET A 22 -42.84 -14.88 7.04
N SER A 23 -43.71 -15.34 7.92
CA SER A 23 -43.75 -16.76 8.30
C SER A 23 -45.20 -17.13 8.59
N TYR A 24 -45.89 -17.77 7.64
CA TYR A 24 -47.01 -18.71 7.87
C TYR A 24 -47.64 -19.09 6.51
N ILE A 25 -47.01 -20.00 5.75
CA ILE A 25 -47.73 -20.81 4.74
C ILE A 25 -47.20 -22.24 4.80
N GLY A 26 -48.10 -23.16 5.18
CA GLY A 26 -48.19 -24.54 4.68
C GLY A 26 -47.06 -25.50 5.00
N GLY A 27 -47.19 -26.24 6.10
CA GLY A 27 -46.33 -27.39 6.41
C GLY A 27 -46.72 -28.64 5.62
N ASP A 28 -45.75 -29.25 4.95
CA ASP A 28 -45.80 -30.64 4.52
C ASP A 28 -45.42 -31.56 5.70
N PRO A 29 -46.15 -32.66 5.96
CA PRO A 29 -46.00 -33.47 7.17
C PRO A 29 -44.84 -34.47 7.17
N PHE A 30 -43.90 -34.40 6.22
CA PHE A 30 -42.69 -35.24 6.19
C PHE A 30 -41.43 -34.41 5.89
N GLY A 31 -41.26 -33.32 6.64
CA GLY A 31 -40.04 -32.51 6.59
C GLY A 31 -38.97 -33.05 7.52
N GLU A 32 -37.89 -33.62 6.97
CA GLU A 32 -36.61 -33.72 7.66
C GLU A 32 -36.24 -32.32 8.17
N GLU A 33 -36.20 -32.17 9.48
CA GLU A 33 -35.80 -30.95 10.18
C GLU A 33 -34.32 -30.66 9.82
N SER A 34 -34.10 -29.85 8.78
CA SER A 34 -32.78 -29.41 8.37
C SER A 34 -32.24 -28.48 9.45
N LYS A 35 -31.47 -29.05 10.38
CA LYS A 35 -30.73 -28.31 11.41
C LYS A 35 -30.01 -27.14 10.75
N PRO A 36 -30.20 -25.89 11.21
CA PRO A 36 -29.49 -24.74 10.69
C PRO A 36 -27.99 -24.98 10.86
N SER A 37 -27.33 -25.30 9.74
CA SER A 37 -25.88 -25.50 9.67
C SER A 37 -25.24 -24.18 10.08
N SER A 38 -24.63 -24.17 11.26
CA SER A 38 -23.86 -23.03 11.76
C SER A 38 -22.62 -22.86 10.87
N GLU A 39 -22.72 -22.04 9.83
CA GLU A 39 -21.59 -21.65 8.98
C GLU A 39 -21.09 -20.20 9.23
N PRO A 40 -20.69 -19.80 10.45
CA PRO A 40 -19.97 -18.54 10.66
C PRO A 40 -18.44 -18.54 10.41
N PRO A 41 -17.68 -19.66 10.28
CA PRO A 41 -16.20 -19.56 10.35
C PRO A 41 -15.54 -18.97 9.10
N THR A 42 -16.17 -19.05 7.91
CA THR A 42 -15.56 -18.58 6.65
C THR A 42 -15.56 -17.07 6.50
N LEU A 43 -16.62 -16.39 6.96
CA LEU A 43 -16.74 -14.94 6.89
C LEU A 43 -15.72 -14.25 7.82
N ILE A 44 -15.56 -14.77 9.03
CA ILE A 44 -14.59 -14.26 10.01
C ILE A 44 -13.16 -14.34 9.45
N PHE A 45 -12.82 -15.46 8.80
CA PHE A 45 -11.49 -15.63 8.20
C PHE A 45 -11.25 -14.65 7.04
N GLY A 46 -12.23 -14.45 6.15
CA GLY A 46 -12.13 -13.48 5.07
C GLY A 46 -11.98 -12.04 5.57
N LEU A 47 -12.73 -11.66 6.61
CA LEU A 47 -12.62 -10.36 7.27
C LEU A 47 -11.22 -10.18 7.88
N PHE A 48 -10.70 -11.20 8.56
CA PHE A 48 -9.38 -11.16 9.17
C PHE A 48 -8.29 -10.92 8.13
N ILE A 49 -8.33 -11.63 7.00
CA ILE A 49 -7.39 -11.42 5.88
C ILE A 49 -7.51 -9.99 5.33
N ALA A 50 -8.74 -9.49 5.14
CA ALA A 50 -8.95 -8.12 4.65
C ALA A 50 -8.37 -7.06 5.61
N VAL A 51 -8.53 -7.26 6.93
CA VAL A 51 -7.93 -6.37 7.94
C VAL A 51 -6.42 -6.42 7.88
N LEU A 52 -5.81 -7.60 7.78
CA LEU A 52 -4.36 -7.73 7.65
C LEU A 52 -3.82 -6.99 6.41
N PHE A 53 -4.52 -7.06 5.28
CA PHE A 53 -4.15 -6.32 4.09
C PHE A 53 -4.22 -4.80 4.28
N ILE A 54 -5.19 -4.29 5.03
CA ILE A 54 -5.32 -2.84 5.31
C ILE A 54 -4.26 -2.38 6.31
N CYS A 55 -3.90 -3.21 7.29
CA CYS A 55 -2.95 -2.85 8.32
C CYS A 55 -1.55 -2.52 7.76
N MET A 56 -1.11 -3.22 6.71
CA MET A 56 0.22 -3.06 6.13
C MET A 56 0.45 -1.64 5.55
N PRO A 57 -0.32 -1.12 4.58
CA PRO A 57 -0.13 0.23 4.04
C PRO A 57 -0.42 1.32 5.07
N VAL A 58 -1.34 1.08 6.02
CA VAL A 58 -1.62 2.02 7.12
C VAL A 58 -0.41 2.12 8.04
N TRP A 59 0.21 1.00 8.39
CA TRP A 59 1.42 0.99 9.22
C TRP A 59 2.56 1.74 8.52
N SER A 60 2.83 1.45 7.24
CA SER A 60 3.87 2.15 6.46
C SER A 60 3.62 3.65 6.36
N ALA A 61 2.36 4.09 6.31
CA ALA A 61 2.04 5.50 6.32
C ALA A 61 2.18 6.15 7.70
N ILE A 62 1.87 5.42 8.78
CA ILE A 62 2.11 5.88 10.16
C ILE A 62 3.60 6.04 10.42
N THR A 63 4.43 5.07 10.03
CA THR A 63 5.89 5.17 10.21
C THR A 63 6.45 6.36 9.44
N LEU A 64 5.95 6.61 8.22
CA LEU A 64 6.33 7.79 7.42
C LEU A 64 5.89 9.12 8.05
N LEU A 65 4.76 9.16 8.76
CA LEU A 65 4.28 10.34 9.49
C LEU A 65 4.97 10.54 10.85
N THR A 66 5.57 9.50 11.40
CA THR A 66 6.24 9.57 12.72
C THR A 66 7.62 10.22 12.62
N ASP A 67 8.26 10.14 11.45
CA ASP A 67 9.56 10.78 11.21
C ASP A 67 9.37 12.27 10.85
N ASP A 68 9.84 13.15 11.72
CA ASP A 68 9.75 14.60 11.55
C ASP A 68 10.51 15.11 10.32
N ILE A 69 11.64 14.46 9.99
CA ILE A 69 12.47 14.80 8.83
C ILE A 69 11.73 14.49 7.54
N LEU A 70 11.14 13.30 7.45
CA LEU A 70 10.39 12.87 6.27
C LEU A 70 9.08 13.62 6.12
N SER A 71 8.34 13.82 7.22
CA SER A 71 7.07 14.52 7.20
C SER A 71 7.22 15.97 6.72
N TYR A 72 8.38 16.62 6.94
CA TYR A 72 8.67 17.95 6.39
C TYR A 72 8.75 17.94 4.86
N PHE A 73 9.44 16.97 4.26
CA PHE A 73 9.59 16.90 2.80
C PHE A 73 8.30 16.42 2.11
N ILE A 74 7.56 15.50 2.73
CA ILE A 74 6.47 14.77 2.08
C ILE A 74 5.17 14.87 2.89
N ILE A 75 4.59 16.07 2.96
CA ILE A 75 3.37 16.32 3.75
C ILE A 75 2.13 15.66 3.12
N TRP A 76 1.96 15.75 1.80
CA TRP A 76 0.67 15.43 1.16
C TRP A 76 0.54 13.97 0.72
N TRP A 77 1.64 13.30 0.39
CA TRP A 77 1.59 11.92 -0.12
C TRP A 77 1.10 10.87 0.87
N PRO A 78 1.58 10.82 2.13
CA PRO A 78 1.13 9.80 3.08
C PRO A 78 -0.38 9.89 3.30
N LEU A 79 -0.92 11.12 3.39
CA LEU A 79 -2.35 11.35 3.52
C LEU A 79 -3.13 10.91 2.29
N ILE A 80 -2.66 11.24 1.09
CA ILE A 80 -3.30 10.79 -0.15
C ILE A 80 -3.28 9.27 -0.24
N VAL A 81 -2.16 8.62 0.10
CA VAL A 81 -2.05 7.15 0.08
C VAL A 81 -2.99 6.52 1.10
N ILE A 82 -3.01 6.99 2.35
CA ILE A 82 -3.95 6.50 3.37
C ILE A 82 -5.40 6.66 2.90
N LEU A 83 -5.76 7.85 2.43
CA LEU A 83 -7.14 8.15 2.02
C LEU A 83 -7.54 7.35 0.78
N THR A 84 -6.69 7.26 -0.24
CA THR A 84 -7.01 6.55 -1.49
C THR A 84 -7.01 5.04 -1.30
N CYS A 85 -5.98 4.48 -0.65
CA CYS A 85 -5.90 3.05 -0.38
C CYS A 85 -7.01 2.62 0.60
N GLY A 86 -7.19 3.36 1.69
CA GLY A 86 -8.23 3.11 2.68
C GLY A 86 -9.64 3.22 2.09
N ALA A 87 -9.95 4.31 1.37
CA ALA A 87 -11.27 4.49 0.76
C ALA A 87 -11.53 3.45 -0.33
N LEU A 88 -10.54 3.09 -1.15
CA LEU A 88 -10.69 2.04 -2.16
C LEU A 88 -10.96 0.70 -1.49
N MET A 89 -10.20 0.33 -0.45
CA MET A 89 -10.40 -0.93 0.26
C MET A 89 -11.79 -1.00 0.92
N LEU A 90 -12.24 0.09 1.54
CA LEU A 90 -13.61 0.17 2.09
C LEU A 90 -14.67 0.05 0.98
N ALA A 91 -14.46 0.70 -0.16
CA ALA A 91 -15.38 0.61 -1.29
C ALA A 91 -15.44 -0.81 -1.89
N LEU A 92 -14.29 -1.47 -2.03
CA LEU A 92 -14.20 -2.86 -2.49
C LEU A 92 -14.86 -3.83 -1.50
N PHE A 93 -14.63 -3.64 -0.20
CA PHE A 93 -15.28 -4.43 0.85
C PHE A 93 -16.80 -4.22 0.89
N ALA A 94 -17.27 -2.97 0.78
CA ALA A 94 -18.69 -2.66 0.69
C ALA A 94 -19.32 -3.29 -0.57
N LEU A 95 -18.62 -3.28 -1.71
CA LEU A 95 -19.07 -3.94 -2.92
C LEU A 95 -19.15 -5.46 -2.73
N PHE A 96 -18.17 -6.07 -2.05
CA PHE A 96 -18.21 -7.49 -1.69
C PHE A 96 -19.43 -7.83 -0.83
N LEU A 97 -19.68 -7.07 0.23
CA LEU A 97 -20.86 -7.25 1.08
C LEU A 97 -22.17 -7.05 0.31
N CYS A 98 -22.22 -6.03 -0.56
CA CYS A 98 -23.37 -5.77 -1.41
C CYS A 98 -23.61 -6.93 -2.39
N CYS A 99 -22.56 -7.53 -2.95
CA CYS A 99 -22.67 -8.72 -3.80
C CYS A 99 -23.19 -9.94 -3.02
N LEU A 100 -22.77 -10.14 -1.78
CA LEU A 100 -23.29 -11.22 -0.93
C LEU A 100 -24.76 -10.99 -0.59
N TRP A 101 -25.13 -9.75 -0.25
CA TRP A 101 -26.50 -9.40 0.12
C TRP A 101 -27.46 -9.46 -1.08
N CYS A 102 -27.09 -8.85 -2.21
CA CYS A 102 -27.90 -8.87 -3.43
C CYS A 102 -27.91 -10.25 -4.11
N GLY A 103 -26.90 -11.09 -3.87
CA GLY A 103 -26.79 -12.45 -4.40
C GLY A 103 -27.83 -13.45 -3.85
N GLY A 104 -28.62 -13.02 -2.84
CA GLY A 104 -29.94 -13.54 -2.47
C GLY A 104 -30.20 -15.01 -2.83
N HIS A 105 -29.81 -15.92 -1.93
CA HIS A 105 -30.24 -17.33 -1.84
C HIS A 105 -29.94 -18.28 -3.02
N ARG A 106 -29.57 -17.81 -4.22
CA ARG A 106 -29.32 -18.69 -5.39
C ARG A 106 -27.86 -19.06 -5.62
N MET A 107 -26.93 -18.53 -4.82
CA MET A 107 -25.51 -18.87 -4.91
C MET A 107 -25.12 -20.06 -4.01
N HIS A 108 -25.90 -21.14 -4.03
CA HIS A 108 -25.55 -22.38 -3.33
C HIS A 108 -24.43 -23.19 -4.01
N SER A 109 -23.81 -22.67 -5.08
CA SER A 109 -22.55 -23.22 -5.58
C SER A 109 -21.39 -22.44 -4.95
N GLY A 110 -20.45 -23.12 -4.29
CA GLY A 110 -19.32 -22.48 -3.58
C GLY A 110 -18.24 -21.87 -4.49
N GLN A 111 -18.45 -21.82 -5.81
CA GLN A 111 -17.45 -21.36 -6.79
C GLN A 111 -17.38 -19.83 -7.08
N PRO A 112 -18.46 -19.02 -7.04
CA PRO A 112 -18.40 -17.63 -7.45
C PRO A 112 -17.74 -16.70 -6.41
N SER A 113 -17.76 -17.06 -5.12
CA SER A 113 -17.17 -16.24 -4.05
C SER A 113 -15.64 -16.14 -4.15
N LEU A 114 -14.97 -17.23 -4.52
CA LEU A 114 -13.51 -17.27 -4.70
C LEU A 114 -13.04 -16.41 -5.88
N ASN A 115 -13.79 -16.39 -6.99
CA ASN A 115 -13.44 -15.58 -8.15
C ASN A 115 -13.56 -14.08 -7.85
N ILE A 116 -14.60 -13.70 -7.10
CA ILE A 116 -14.80 -12.32 -6.66
C ILE A 116 -13.64 -11.90 -5.74
N LEU A 117 -13.29 -12.72 -4.74
CA LEU A 117 -12.15 -12.47 -3.86
C LEU A 117 -10.84 -12.35 -4.64
N ALA A 118 -10.57 -13.25 -5.59
CA ALA A 118 -9.36 -13.20 -6.42
C ALA A 118 -9.27 -11.90 -7.23
N LEU A 119 -10.38 -11.42 -7.79
CA LEU A 119 -10.44 -10.14 -8.50
C LEU A 119 -10.13 -8.97 -7.55
N PHE A 120 -10.66 -9.00 -6.32
CA PHE A 120 -10.34 -7.98 -5.31
C PHE A 120 -8.87 -7.93 -4.96
N VAL A 121 -8.26 -9.09 -4.65
CA VAL A 121 -6.84 -9.13 -4.29
C VAL A 121 -5.98 -8.74 -5.50
N MET A 122 -6.39 -9.03 -6.75
CA MET A 122 -5.66 -8.58 -7.95
C MET A 122 -5.71 -7.06 -8.12
N LEU A 123 -6.89 -6.44 -7.94
CA LEU A 123 -7.02 -4.99 -8.00
C LEU A 123 -6.21 -4.30 -6.91
N TYR A 124 -6.22 -4.86 -5.70
CA TYR A 124 -5.43 -4.37 -4.58
C TYR A 124 -3.92 -4.47 -4.87
N ALA A 125 -3.45 -5.63 -5.34
CA ALA A 125 -2.06 -5.83 -5.74
C ALA A 125 -1.62 -4.83 -6.82
N ALA A 126 -2.45 -4.62 -7.85
CA ALA A 126 -2.17 -3.65 -8.90
C ALA A 126 -2.11 -2.21 -8.37
N LEU A 127 -2.98 -1.84 -7.43
CA LEU A 127 -2.96 -0.53 -6.79
C LEU A 127 -1.66 -0.33 -6.00
N ILE A 128 -1.27 -1.30 -5.17
CA ILE A 128 -0.03 -1.23 -4.38
C ILE A 128 1.17 -0.99 -5.31
N VAL A 129 1.29 -1.77 -6.40
CA VAL A 129 2.35 -1.60 -7.39
C VAL A 129 2.28 -0.22 -8.07
N ALA A 130 1.09 0.29 -8.38
CA ALA A 130 0.93 1.61 -8.95
C ALA A 130 1.34 2.73 -7.98
N MET A 131 1.18 2.52 -6.68
CA MET A 131 1.54 3.48 -5.62
C MET A 131 3.04 3.48 -5.28
N SER A 132 3.78 2.41 -5.54
CA SER A 132 5.23 2.41 -5.30
C SER A 132 5.98 3.35 -6.24
N TYR A 133 5.52 3.48 -7.48
CA TYR A 133 6.14 4.37 -8.48
C TYR A 133 6.25 5.83 -8.05
N PRO A 134 5.14 6.52 -7.67
CA PRO A 134 5.24 7.92 -7.27
C PRO A 134 6.08 8.12 -6.00
N LEU A 135 6.12 7.13 -5.08
CA LEU A 135 6.95 7.21 -3.89
C LEU A 135 8.44 7.25 -4.25
N SER A 136 8.86 6.39 -5.18
CA SER A 136 10.21 6.38 -5.73
C SER A 136 10.56 7.67 -6.48
N GLU A 137 9.63 8.19 -7.28
CA GLU A 137 9.81 9.45 -8.02
C GLU A 137 9.99 10.65 -7.09
N GLN A 138 9.24 10.72 -5.99
CA GLN A 138 9.41 11.76 -4.96
C GLN A 138 10.76 11.66 -4.27
N ALA A 139 11.20 10.46 -3.88
CA ALA A 139 12.51 10.24 -3.30
C ALA A 139 13.63 10.70 -4.24
N TYR A 140 13.50 10.41 -5.54
CA TYR A 140 14.43 10.88 -6.56
C TYR A 140 14.41 12.40 -6.73
N THR A 141 13.23 13.03 -6.70
CA THR A 141 13.08 14.48 -6.87
C THR A 141 13.74 15.23 -5.72
N ILE A 142 13.49 14.82 -4.47
CA ILE A 142 14.12 15.40 -3.28
C ILE A 142 15.64 15.21 -3.34
N LYS A 143 16.11 14.02 -3.75
CA LYS A 143 17.53 13.76 -3.94
C LYS A 143 18.17 14.72 -4.94
N GLN A 144 17.51 15.00 -6.05
CA GLN A 144 18.01 15.94 -7.06
C GLN A 144 18.00 17.39 -6.56
N GLU A 145 16.93 17.81 -5.88
CA GLU A 145 16.85 19.14 -5.25
C GLU A 145 17.99 19.34 -4.25
N VAL A 146 18.16 18.41 -3.30
CA VAL A 146 19.20 18.52 -2.27
C VAL A 146 20.61 18.43 -2.84
N ARG A 147 20.82 17.66 -3.93
CA ARG A 147 22.16 17.48 -4.51
C ARG A 147 22.58 18.60 -5.44
N TYR A 148 21.68 19.08 -6.30
CA TYR A 148 22.02 19.97 -7.42
C TYR A 148 21.41 21.37 -7.30
N SER A 149 20.26 21.50 -6.65
CA SER A 149 19.50 22.75 -6.59
C SER A 149 19.12 23.11 -5.16
N CYS A 150 20.02 22.86 -4.21
CA CYS A 150 19.64 22.89 -2.81
C CYS A 150 19.21 24.29 -2.32
N GLY A 151 19.74 25.37 -2.90
CA GLY A 151 19.27 26.73 -2.61
C GLY A 151 18.01 27.16 -3.38
N GLY A 152 17.57 26.42 -4.39
CA GLY A 152 16.46 26.80 -5.28
C GLY A 152 15.34 25.77 -5.39
N GLY A 153 15.45 24.63 -4.70
CA GLY A 153 14.46 23.56 -4.68
C GLY A 153 13.19 23.99 -3.95
N ARG A 154 12.05 23.43 -4.35
CA ARG A 154 10.74 23.82 -3.78
C ARG A 154 10.68 23.54 -2.27
N HIS A 155 11.35 22.48 -1.82
CA HIS A 155 11.35 22.06 -0.43
C HIS A 155 12.56 22.57 0.36
N THR A 156 13.68 22.82 -0.33
CA THR A 156 14.97 23.12 0.30
C THR A 156 15.26 24.61 0.40
N HIS A 157 14.64 25.45 -0.44
CA HIS A 157 14.88 26.90 -0.47
C HIS A 157 14.65 27.58 0.88
N PHE A 158 13.50 27.34 1.52
CA PHE A 158 13.18 27.97 2.82
C PHE A 158 14.12 27.52 3.94
N LEU A 159 14.53 26.25 3.96
CA LEU A 159 15.54 25.75 4.88
C LEU A 159 16.90 26.41 4.65
N TYR A 160 17.27 26.62 3.38
CA TYR A 160 18.53 27.25 3.02
C TYR A 160 18.57 28.73 3.40
N GLU A 161 17.52 29.49 3.11
CA GLU A 161 17.43 30.90 3.52
C GLU A 161 17.51 31.06 5.04
N GLU A 162 16.78 30.21 5.78
CA GLU A 162 16.82 30.24 7.24
C GLU A 162 18.20 29.84 7.78
N TYR A 163 18.84 28.84 7.18
CA TYR A 163 20.22 28.47 7.51
C TYR A 163 21.18 29.64 7.31
N LEU A 164 21.09 30.37 6.19
CA LEU A 164 21.93 31.54 5.95
C LEU A 164 21.71 32.62 7.02
N ARG A 165 20.45 32.88 7.39
CA ARG A 165 20.10 33.85 8.44
C ARG A 165 20.69 33.46 9.79
N LEU A 166 20.53 32.20 10.20
CA LEU A 166 21.04 31.69 11.48
C LEU A 166 22.57 31.60 11.48
N SER A 167 23.18 31.28 10.34
CA SER A 167 24.63 31.27 10.18
C SER A 167 25.23 32.68 10.33
N GLN A 168 24.58 33.70 9.76
CA GLN A 168 24.96 35.10 9.98
C GLN A 168 24.84 35.49 11.46
N LEU A 169 23.74 35.10 12.13
CA LEU A 169 23.58 35.36 13.56
C LEU A 169 24.68 34.69 14.40
N ARG A 170 25.07 33.47 14.05
CA ARG A 170 26.16 32.71 14.70
C ARG A 170 27.54 33.34 14.50
N SER A 171 27.71 34.13 13.44
CA SER A 171 28.96 34.85 13.17
C SER A 171 29.14 36.12 14.03
N ASP A 172 28.11 36.55 14.76
CA ASP A 172 28.20 37.63 15.73
C ASP A 172 29.08 37.20 16.94
N PRO A 173 30.09 37.99 17.35
CA PRO A 173 30.98 37.63 18.46
C PRO A 173 30.26 37.30 19.76
N ASP A 174 29.15 37.98 20.07
CA ASP A 174 28.38 37.69 21.29
C ASP A 174 27.72 36.32 21.20
N CYS A 175 27.19 35.99 20.02
CA CYS A 175 26.55 34.71 19.75
C CYS A 175 27.56 33.56 19.66
N MET A 176 28.78 33.77 19.18
CA MET A 176 29.81 32.72 19.08
C MET A 176 30.10 32.01 20.40
N THR A 177 29.96 32.71 21.53
CA THR A 177 30.18 32.15 22.88
C THR A 177 29.01 31.32 23.40
N SER A 178 27.82 31.45 22.79
CA SER A 178 26.61 30.74 23.21
C SER A 178 26.63 29.27 22.77
N THR A 179 25.89 28.40 23.47
CA THR A 179 25.82 26.96 23.13
C THR A 179 25.00 26.71 21.87
N SER A 180 23.90 27.45 21.73
CA SER A 180 22.96 27.35 20.61
C SER A 180 22.63 28.75 20.09
N VAL A 181 22.35 28.85 18.79
CA VAL A 181 21.82 30.09 18.18
C VAL A 181 20.47 30.49 18.80
N SER A 182 19.75 29.53 19.41
CA SER A 182 18.50 29.83 20.13
C SER A 182 18.68 30.75 21.35
N ASP A 183 19.88 30.78 21.94
CA ASP A 183 20.23 31.64 23.09
C ASP A 183 20.70 33.04 22.67
N CYS A 184 20.95 33.26 21.37
CA CYS A 184 21.53 34.50 20.87
C CYS A 184 20.51 35.64 20.78
N SER A 185 20.96 36.87 21.05
CA SER A 185 20.13 38.06 20.90
C SER A 185 19.72 38.26 19.43
N GLY A 186 18.42 38.36 19.17
CA GLY A 186 17.90 38.49 17.80
C GLY A 186 17.50 37.17 17.14
N PHE A 187 17.63 36.03 17.84
CA PHE A 187 17.00 34.79 17.42
C PHE A 187 15.48 34.95 17.39
N ASN A 188 14.88 34.49 16.30
CA ASN A 188 13.43 34.44 16.14
C ASN A 188 13.08 32.99 15.75
N PRO A 189 12.30 32.25 16.56
CA PRO A 189 11.99 30.86 16.28
C PRO A 189 11.08 30.76 15.05
N THR A 190 11.55 29.99 14.06
CA THR A 190 10.80 29.66 12.84
C THR A 190 10.61 28.14 12.74
N LYS A 191 9.69 27.70 11.88
CA LYS A 191 9.49 26.27 11.63
C LYS A 191 10.74 25.64 11.01
N GLU A 192 11.38 26.36 10.09
CA GLU A 192 12.59 25.96 9.39
C GLU A 192 13.78 25.90 10.34
N GLY A 193 13.89 26.84 11.30
CA GLY A 193 14.92 26.84 12.33
C GLY A 193 14.81 25.63 13.26
N ALA A 194 13.60 25.30 13.71
CA ALA A 194 13.35 24.08 14.49
C ALA A 194 13.67 22.80 13.69
N MET A 195 13.45 22.81 12.38
CA MET A 195 13.79 21.70 11.50
C MET A 195 15.31 21.54 11.33
N LEU A 196 16.04 22.64 11.19
CA LEU A 196 17.51 22.65 11.15
C LEU A 196 18.11 22.16 12.47
N GLU A 197 17.52 22.53 13.61
CA GLU A 197 17.89 21.99 14.92
C GLU A 197 17.73 20.48 14.95
N LYS A 198 16.57 19.95 14.51
CA LYS A 198 16.35 18.49 14.42
C LYS A 198 17.37 17.79 13.53
N PHE A 199 17.69 18.36 12.37
CA PHE A 199 18.74 17.80 11.52
C PHE A 199 20.08 17.71 12.25
N GLU A 200 20.49 18.77 12.92
CA GLU A 200 21.76 18.80 13.66
C GLU A 200 21.77 17.79 14.82
N THR A 201 20.69 17.70 15.60
CA THR A 201 20.61 16.82 16.77
C THR A 201 20.42 15.35 16.42
N GLU A 202 19.55 15.04 15.46
CA GLU A 202 19.22 13.64 15.11
C GLU A 202 20.22 13.04 14.12
N LEU A 203 20.72 13.84 13.15
CA LEU A 203 21.65 13.36 12.13
C LEU A 203 23.11 13.64 12.45
N SER A 204 23.41 14.33 13.57
CA SER A 204 24.78 14.65 14.01
C SER A 204 25.62 15.28 12.89
N CYS A 205 25.06 16.33 12.29
CA CYS A 205 25.59 16.98 11.10
C CYS A 205 25.74 18.49 11.31
N SER A 206 26.51 19.16 10.45
CA SER A 206 26.66 20.63 10.45
C SER A 206 26.43 21.18 9.04
N GLY A 207 25.91 22.40 8.97
CA GLY A 207 25.73 23.10 7.71
C GLY A 207 24.63 22.58 6.81
N TYR A 208 23.85 23.49 6.23
CA TYR A 208 22.87 23.16 5.19
C TYR A 208 23.30 23.79 3.87
N CYS A 209 23.25 23.01 2.79
CA CYS A 209 23.58 23.49 1.45
C CYS A 209 24.99 24.06 1.24
N SER A 210 25.89 23.84 2.19
CA SER A 210 27.25 24.34 2.09
C SER A 210 27.97 23.47 1.06
N GLN A 211 28.13 24.00 -0.16
CA GLN A 211 29.06 23.37 -1.09
C GLN A 211 30.41 23.39 -0.39
N PHE A 212 30.98 22.21 -0.13
CA PHE A 212 32.38 22.12 0.19
C PHE A 212 33.10 22.75 -1.00
N ILE A 213 33.52 24.00 -0.84
CA ILE A 213 34.47 24.64 -1.73
C ILE A 213 35.76 23.87 -1.44
N GLY A 214 35.90 22.70 -2.06
CA GLY A 214 37.18 22.08 -2.26
C GLY A 214 37.95 23.08 -3.10
N LEU A 215 38.72 23.94 -2.42
CA LEU A 215 39.57 24.94 -3.04
C LEU A 215 40.55 24.23 -3.98
N ASN A 216 40.12 23.97 -5.21
CA ASN A 216 41.03 23.91 -6.35
C ASN A 216 41.44 25.35 -6.62
N LEU A 217 42.43 25.78 -5.83
CA LEU A 217 43.05 27.10 -5.78
C LEU A 217 43.82 27.42 -7.07
N SER A 218 43.22 27.19 -8.25
CA SER A 218 43.95 27.19 -9.53
C SER A 218 43.42 28.18 -10.56
N LEU A 219 42.14 28.60 -10.57
CA LEU A 219 41.61 29.24 -11.80
C LEU A 219 40.70 30.48 -11.66
N ALA A 220 40.65 31.18 -10.52
CA ALA A 220 40.04 32.52 -10.52
C ALA A 220 40.72 33.53 -9.56
N PRO A 221 41.09 34.73 -10.05
CA PRO A 221 41.63 35.81 -9.24
C PRO A 221 40.48 36.52 -8.53
N VAL A 222 40.21 36.14 -7.27
CA VAL A 222 39.41 36.96 -6.37
C VAL A 222 40.31 37.98 -5.70
N PRO A 223 40.04 39.30 -5.82
CA PRO A 223 40.72 40.33 -5.05
C PRO A 223 40.11 40.40 -3.66
N PHE A 224 40.28 39.33 -2.86
CA PHE A 224 40.08 39.41 -1.42
C PHE A 224 41.41 39.75 -0.79
N ALA A 225 41.57 41.04 -0.49
CA ALA A 225 42.64 41.56 0.34
C ALA A 225 42.41 41.11 1.80
N PHE A 226 42.73 39.87 2.10
CA PHE A 226 43.11 39.46 3.45
C PHE A 226 44.62 39.23 3.43
N GLY A 227 45.35 40.30 3.75
CA GLY A 227 46.75 40.18 4.13
C GLY A 227 46.81 39.53 5.49
N ASP A 228 47.05 38.21 5.52
CA ASP A 228 48.09 37.66 6.39
C ASP A 228 48.46 36.25 5.95
N SER A 229 49.76 36.04 5.90
CA SER A 229 50.48 34.94 5.26
C SER A 229 50.27 33.59 5.96
N LEU A 230 49.36 32.76 5.44
CA LEU A 230 49.40 31.32 5.65
C LEU A 230 50.31 30.69 4.58
N GLN A 231 51.55 30.40 4.97
CA GLN A 231 52.46 29.60 4.16
C GLN A 231 51.92 28.17 4.01
N LEU A 232 51.33 27.88 2.86
CA LEU A 232 51.11 26.53 2.36
C LEU A 232 52.47 25.85 2.14
N ARG A 233 52.87 25.00 3.08
CA ARG A 233 53.93 23.99 2.87
C ARG A 233 53.50 22.63 3.42
N ASN A 234 52.37 22.12 2.94
CA ASN A 234 52.15 20.67 2.80
C ASN A 234 50.93 20.40 1.88
N PRO A 235 51.08 19.69 0.75
CA PRO A 235 49.95 19.29 -0.10
C PRO A 235 49.05 18.18 0.50
N ASP A 236 49.39 17.65 1.67
CA ASP A 236 48.68 16.52 2.30
C ASP A 236 47.69 16.91 3.42
N GLN A 237 47.44 18.20 3.65
CA GLN A 237 46.40 18.64 4.60
C GLN A 237 45.55 19.75 4.00
N SER A 238 44.60 19.35 3.15
CA SER A 238 43.41 20.17 2.94
C SER A 238 42.65 20.20 4.27
N LEU A 239 42.88 21.26 5.05
CA LEU A 239 42.09 21.57 6.23
C LEU A 239 40.66 21.83 5.74
N ALA A 240 39.85 20.78 5.68
CA ALA A 240 38.44 20.89 5.32
C ALA A 240 37.78 21.73 6.41
N ILE A 241 37.57 23.01 6.11
CA ILE A 241 36.84 23.93 6.99
C ILE A 241 35.37 23.54 6.87
N TYR A 242 34.87 22.84 7.88
CA TYR A 242 33.45 22.54 8.02
C TYR A 242 32.72 23.77 8.57
N PRO A 243 31.49 24.03 8.13
CA PRO A 243 30.67 25.07 8.75
C PRO A 243 30.45 24.73 10.23
N PRO A 244 30.48 25.74 11.13
CA PRO A 244 30.16 25.50 12.53
C PRO A 244 28.71 25.06 12.69
N THR A 245 28.46 24.30 13.75
CA THR A 245 27.12 23.93 14.22
C THR A 245 26.33 25.16 14.69
N LEU A 246 25.02 25.14 14.45
CA LEU A 246 24.12 26.24 14.82
C LEU A 246 23.54 26.01 16.22
N PHE A 247 23.11 24.80 16.53
CA PHE A 247 22.33 24.53 17.75
C PHE A 247 23.13 23.79 18.83
N SER A 248 24.34 23.35 18.52
CA SER A 248 25.27 22.68 19.42
C SER A 248 26.68 23.27 19.30
N GLN A 249 27.58 22.85 20.20
CA GLN A 249 29.02 23.13 20.11
C GLN A 249 29.82 21.95 19.53
N ASN A 250 29.12 20.93 18.99
CA ASN A 250 29.77 19.75 18.44
C ASN A 250 30.39 20.08 17.08
N ASN A 251 31.61 19.61 16.81
CA ASN A 251 32.27 19.83 15.52
C ASN A 251 31.95 18.69 14.53
N TRP A 252 30.69 18.62 14.09
CA TRP A 252 30.27 17.62 13.12
C TRP A 252 30.91 17.88 11.75
N THR A 253 31.43 16.82 11.12
CA THR A 253 32.05 16.90 9.79
C THR A 253 31.09 16.49 8.66
N ALA A 254 29.92 15.94 9.00
CA ALA A 254 28.92 15.54 8.02
C ALA A 254 28.03 16.72 7.65
N SER A 255 27.75 16.94 6.36
CA SER A 255 26.80 17.98 5.96
C SER A 255 25.35 17.57 6.24
N CYS A 256 24.54 18.48 6.79
CA CYS A 256 23.14 18.16 7.08
C CYS A 256 22.31 17.90 5.83
N SER A 257 22.56 18.62 4.74
CA SER A 257 21.92 18.33 3.46
C SER A 257 22.31 16.93 2.94
N GLY A 258 23.56 16.52 3.12
CA GLY A 258 24.03 15.19 2.70
C GLY A 258 23.39 14.07 3.51
N MET A 259 23.34 14.21 4.83
CA MET A 259 22.75 13.20 5.71
C MET A 259 21.23 13.16 5.61
N SER A 260 20.55 14.31 5.52
CA SER A 260 19.09 14.35 5.34
C SER A 260 18.71 13.70 4.01
N MET A 261 19.44 13.97 2.92
CA MET A 261 19.23 13.31 1.63
C MET A 261 19.39 11.79 1.72
N ARG A 262 20.44 11.30 2.40
CA ARG A 262 20.65 9.86 2.57
C ARG A 262 19.53 9.24 3.38
N ASN A 263 19.10 9.88 4.46
CA ASN A 263 17.99 9.41 5.29
C ASN A 263 16.70 9.31 4.47
N VAL A 264 16.36 10.38 3.76
CA VAL A 264 15.17 10.45 2.89
C VAL A 264 15.20 9.36 1.81
N VAL A 265 16.31 9.21 1.10
CA VAL A 265 16.42 8.26 -0.02
C VAL A 265 16.45 6.82 0.48
N ALA A 266 17.15 6.54 1.57
CA ALA A 266 17.19 5.18 2.14
C ALA A 266 15.79 4.79 2.62
N TYR A 267 15.16 5.63 3.44
CA TYR A 267 13.88 5.29 4.04
C TYR A 267 12.74 5.19 3.02
N LEU A 268 12.62 6.16 2.10
CA LEU A 268 11.58 6.09 1.05
C LEU A 268 11.87 5.02 0.02
N GLY A 269 13.15 4.75 -0.27
CA GLY A 269 13.56 3.64 -1.12
C GLY A 269 13.12 2.31 -0.53
N ASP A 270 13.41 2.08 0.74
CA ASP A 270 13.04 0.85 1.45
C ASP A 270 11.52 0.65 1.47
N ILE A 271 10.73 1.69 1.81
CA ILE A 271 9.26 1.60 1.79
C ILE A 271 8.74 1.36 0.37
N SER A 272 9.29 2.04 -0.64
CA SER A 272 8.88 1.88 -2.04
C SER A 272 9.15 0.47 -2.54
N ASP A 273 10.34 -0.08 -2.25
CA ASP A 273 10.74 -1.40 -2.68
C ASP A 273 9.93 -2.48 -1.96
N GLU A 274 9.69 -2.33 -0.65
CA GLU A 274 8.83 -3.23 0.12
C GLU A 274 7.40 -3.25 -0.44
N THR A 275 6.81 -2.07 -0.65
CA THR A 275 5.47 -1.91 -1.23
C THR A 275 5.39 -2.53 -2.62
N PHE A 276 6.40 -2.29 -3.47
CA PHE A 276 6.46 -2.87 -4.80
C PHE A 276 6.49 -4.41 -4.77
N TRP A 277 7.37 -5.00 -3.96
CA TRP A 277 7.51 -6.45 -3.87
C TRP A 277 6.29 -7.12 -3.25
N GLU A 278 5.65 -6.50 -2.25
CA GLU A 278 4.39 -6.98 -1.70
C GLU A 278 3.32 -7.11 -2.80
N GLY A 279 3.12 -6.04 -3.58
CA GLY A 279 2.16 -6.05 -4.68
C GLY A 279 2.49 -7.11 -5.75
N VAL A 280 3.76 -7.28 -6.11
CA VAL A 280 4.21 -8.31 -7.06
C VAL A 280 3.95 -9.71 -6.52
N VAL A 281 4.27 -9.98 -5.25
CA VAL A 281 4.05 -11.29 -4.62
C VAL A 281 2.55 -11.63 -4.58
N LEU A 282 1.69 -10.67 -4.23
CA LEU A 282 0.24 -10.88 -4.26
C LEU A 282 -0.27 -11.20 -5.66
N PHE A 283 0.23 -10.50 -6.67
CA PHE A 283 -0.12 -10.76 -8.06
C PHE A 283 0.30 -12.18 -8.50
N LEU A 284 1.51 -12.61 -8.13
CA LEU A 284 2.00 -13.96 -8.44
C LEU A 284 1.18 -15.05 -7.76
N ILE A 285 0.84 -14.89 -6.48
CA ILE A 285 0.02 -15.86 -5.73
C ILE A 285 -1.34 -16.07 -6.41
N ILE A 286 -2.00 -14.97 -6.82
CA ILE A 286 -3.31 -15.06 -7.48
C ILE A 286 -3.19 -15.66 -8.88
N SER A 287 -2.12 -15.31 -9.61
CA SER A 287 -1.85 -15.89 -10.92
C SER A 287 -1.70 -17.40 -10.84
N ILE A 288 -0.91 -17.91 -9.87
CA ILE A 288 -0.73 -19.35 -9.64
C ILE A 288 -2.06 -20.01 -9.25
N ALA A 289 -2.83 -19.41 -8.32
CA ALA A 289 -4.14 -19.91 -7.92
C ALA A 289 -5.11 -19.99 -9.11
N GLY A 290 -5.11 -18.97 -9.98
CA GLY A 290 -5.88 -18.95 -11.22
C GLY A 290 -5.47 -20.06 -12.19
N CYS A 291 -4.17 -20.30 -12.36
CA CYS A 291 -3.66 -21.39 -13.19
C CYS A 291 -4.11 -22.77 -12.67
N VAL A 292 -4.06 -23.01 -11.35
CA VAL A 292 -4.53 -24.26 -10.74
C VAL A 292 -6.03 -24.45 -10.92
N ALA A 293 -6.82 -23.38 -10.76
CA ALA A 293 -8.26 -23.43 -11.02
C ALA A 293 -8.54 -23.77 -12.51
N PHE A 294 -7.76 -23.18 -13.41
CA PHE A 294 -7.90 -23.42 -14.86
C PHE A 294 -7.53 -24.85 -15.26
N THR A 295 -6.45 -25.42 -14.72
CA THR A 295 -6.06 -26.82 -15.03
C THR A 295 -7.10 -27.83 -14.53
N ASN A 296 -7.72 -27.58 -13.38
CA ASN A 296 -8.82 -28.40 -12.87
C ASN A 296 -10.04 -28.38 -13.81
N ILE A 297 -10.38 -27.24 -14.40
CA ILE A 297 -11.47 -27.12 -15.38
C ILE A 297 -11.16 -27.92 -16.66
N ILE A 298 -9.92 -27.86 -17.15
CA ILE A 298 -9.49 -28.63 -18.33
C ILE A 298 -9.54 -30.14 -18.06
N SER A 299 -9.05 -30.59 -16.89
CA SER A 299 -9.04 -32.00 -16.50
C SER A 299 -10.45 -32.61 -16.42
N LEU A 300 -11.41 -31.86 -15.86
CA LEU A 300 -12.81 -32.27 -15.80
C LEU A 300 -13.46 -32.36 -17.19
N SER A 301 -13.10 -31.45 -18.10
CA SER A 301 -13.60 -31.44 -19.48
C SER A 301 -13.10 -32.65 -20.28
N GLY A 302 -11.85 -33.08 -20.09
CA GLY A 302 -11.28 -34.26 -20.74
C GLY A 302 -11.84 -35.59 -20.24
N SER A 303 -12.32 -35.65 -19.00
CA SER A 303 -12.91 -36.87 -18.42
C SER A 303 -14.33 -37.13 -18.98
N ARG A 304 -15.07 -36.08 -19.31
CA ARG A 304 -16.45 -36.20 -19.83
C ARG A 304 -16.50 -36.77 -21.24
N THR A 305 -15.54 -36.44 -22.10
CA THR A 305 -15.46 -36.97 -23.47
C THR A 305 -15.09 -38.45 -23.52
N ARG A 306 -14.34 -38.98 -22.54
CA ARG A 306 -14.03 -40.43 -22.46
C ARG A 306 -15.22 -41.29 -22.09
N LEU A 307 -16.17 -40.80 -21.29
CA LEU A 307 -17.38 -41.55 -20.95
C LEU A 307 -18.35 -41.64 -22.13
N GLN A 308 -18.44 -40.59 -22.95
CA GLN A 308 -19.32 -40.60 -24.12
C GLN A 308 -18.80 -41.53 -25.24
N ASN A 309 -17.48 -41.65 -25.41
CA ASN A 309 -16.88 -42.50 -26.45
C ASN A 309 -16.81 -43.99 -26.08
N LYS A 310 -17.08 -44.37 -24.82
CA LYS A 310 -17.28 -45.78 -24.41
C LYS A 310 -18.75 -46.22 -24.43
N GLY A 311 -19.68 -45.32 -24.78
CA GLY A 311 -21.08 -45.65 -25.07
C GLY A 311 -21.29 -46.30 -26.45
N GLY A 312 -20.32 -47.07 -26.93
CA GLY A 312 -20.49 -47.91 -28.10
C GLY A 312 -21.55 -48.97 -27.83
N SER A 313 -22.69 -48.84 -28.51
CA SER A 313 -23.55 -49.95 -28.90
C SER A 313 -24.11 -50.84 -27.77
N TYR A 314 -24.85 -50.25 -26.84
CA TYR A 314 -26.00 -50.99 -26.32
C TYR A 314 -27.11 -50.87 -27.37
N GLY A 315 -27.15 -51.86 -28.25
CA GLY A 315 -28.29 -52.07 -29.13
C GLY A 315 -29.56 -52.05 -28.28
N TYR A 316 -30.57 -51.33 -28.76
CA TYR A 316 -31.92 -51.45 -28.26
C TYR A 316 -32.34 -52.92 -28.37
N GLY A 317 -32.11 -53.67 -27.30
CA GLY A 317 -32.74 -54.95 -27.07
C GLY A 317 -34.23 -54.67 -26.99
N ALA A 318 -34.93 -54.98 -28.07
CA ALA A 318 -36.37 -55.14 -28.07
C ALA A 318 -36.73 -56.03 -26.88
N ILE A 319 -37.47 -55.48 -25.92
CA ILE A 319 -38.14 -56.25 -24.89
C ILE A 319 -39.26 -56.99 -25.63
N SER A 320 -38.95 -58.16 -26.18
CA SER A 320 -39.95 -59.13 -26.60
C SER A 320 -40.72 -59.56 -25.36
N GLY A 321 -41.94 -59.05 -25.20
CA GLY A 321 -42.85 -59.49 -24.16
C GLY A 321 -43.30 -60.93 -24.39
N PRO A 322 -43.26 -61.81 -23.39
CA PRO A 322 -43.94 -63.10 -23.45
C PRO A 322 -45.07 -63.07 -22.43
N ASN A 323 -46.29 -62.64 -22.79
CA ASN A 323 -47.50 -62.87 -21.98
C ASN A 323 -48.80 -62.53 -22.75
N ALA A 324 -49.31 -63.50 -23.50
CA ALA A 324 -50.72 -63.73 -23.87
C ALA A 324 -50.70 -64.92 -24.85
N MET A 325 -51.30 -66.09 -24.65
CA MET A 325 -52.47 -66.50 -23.87
C MET A 325 -52.25 -67.97 -23.46
N ARG A 326 -52.68 -68.34 -22.25
CA ARG A 326 -52.97 -69.74 -21.91
C ARG A 326 -54.39 -69.81 -21.35
N SER A 327 -55.30 -70.33 -22.16
CA SER A 327 -56.67 -70.67 -21.79
C SER A 327 -56.67 -71.91 -20.91
N GLU A 328 -57.20 -71.81 -19.69
CA GLU A 328 -57.56 -72.96 -18.87
C GLU A 328 -59.04 -73.33 -19.12
N PRO A 329 -59.37 -74.62 -19.32
CA PRO A 329 -60.75 -75.09 -19.41
C PRO A 329 -61.37 -75.31 -18.02
N MET A 330 -62.61 -74.85 -17.85
CA MET A 330 -63.48 -75.16 -16.71
C MET A 330 -63.81 -76.67 -16.63
N PRO A 331 -63.78 -77.29 -15.44
CA PRO A 331 -64.40 -78.59 -15.24
C PRO A 331 -65.89 -78.43 -14.90
N ASN A 332 -66.73 -79.11 -15.68
CA ASN A 332 -68.13 -79.38 -15.38
C ASN A 332 -68.26 -80.06 -14.01
N THR A 333 -69.06 -79.49 -13.12
CA THR A 333 -69.58 -80.22 -11.95
C THR A 333 -71.08 -80.41 -12.12
N ILE A 334 -71.45 -81.68 -12.11
CA ILE A 334 -72.78 -82.27 -12.18
C ILE A 334 -73.46 -82.10 -10.81
N LEU A 335 -74.68 -81.58 -10.78
CA LEU A 335 -75.82 -82.14 -10.04
C LEU A 335 -77.13 -81.41 -10.39
#